data_AF-A0A0L9TUN6-F1
#
_entry.id   AF-A0A0L9TUN6-F1
#
_cell.length_a   1.000
_cell.length_b   1.000
_cell.length_c   1.000
_cell.angle_alpha   90.00
_cell.angle_beta   90.00
_cell.angle_gamma   90.00
#
_symmetry.space_group_name_H-M   'P 1'
#
loop_
_entity.id
_entity.type
_entity.pdbx_description
1 polymer ?
#
loop_
_entity_poly.entity_id
_entity_poly.type
_entity_poly.pdbx_seq_one_letter_code
_entity_poly.pdbx_strand_id
1 'polypeptide(L)'
;VDGCLQYSDKILDGFYLIHGMDAYTWTLSTDLQNVGIIPSFESLMSVEPSDDSSIVVVAVDKSRDPGLRELQNRVASLSNNWITTKDATDQLASLICNRMGGGSLTEENLVIRWKECTQLLKSCLHSVILPIGSLPIGLCVHRALLFKV
;
A
#
# COMPACT_ATOMS: atom_id res chain seq x y z
N VAL A 1 -15.28 -15.15 -2.57
CA VAL A 1 -14.71 -13.88 -2.07
C VAL A 1 -14.72 -12.93 -3.24
N ASP A 2 -15.50 -11.85 -3.20
CA ASP A 2 -15.73 -10.97 -4.37
C ASP A 2 -14.52 -10.09 -4.75
N GLY A 3 -13.30 -10.45 -4.31
CA GLY A 3 -12.07 -9.71 -4.61
C GLY A 3 -12.06 -8.25 -4.13
N CYS A 4 -13.05 -7.84 -3.32
CA CYS A 4 -13.30 -6.45 -2.95
C CYS A 4 -13.31 -6.29 -1.42
N LEU A 5 -12.77 -5.17 -0.94
CA LEU A 5 -12.90 -4.72 0.44
C LEU A 5 -14.15 -3.83 0.58
N GLN A 6 -15.08 -4.24 1.43
CA GLN A 6 -16.24 -3.43 1.78
C GLN A 6 -15.88 -2.27 2.70
N TYR A 7 -16.76 -1.27 2.80
CA TYR A 7 -16.53 -0.09 3.64
C TYR A 7 -16.27 -0.46 5.12
N SER A 8 -17.03 -1.41 5.65
CA SER A 8 -16.92 -1.90 7.04
C SER A 8 -15.73 -2.82 7.32
N ASP A 9 -15.04 -3.30 6.28
CA ASP A 9 -13.93 -4.24 6.45
C ASP A 9 -12.73 -3.55 7.08
N LYS A 10 -12.12 -4.23 8.05
CA LYS A 10 -10.89 -3.79 8.70
C LYS A 10 -9.70 -4.47 8.05
N ILE A 11 -8.63 -3.70 7.85
CA ILE A 11 -7.36 -4.24 7.39
C ILE A 11 -6.62 -4.84 8.58
N LEU A 12 -6.22 -6.11 8.45
CA LEU A 12 -5.42 -6.83 9.44
C LEU A 12 -3.93 -6.69 9.11
N ASP A 13 -3.08 -6.84 10.11
CA ASP A 13 -1.64 -6.92 9.91
C ASP A 13 -1.30 -8.12 9.02
N GLY A 14 -0.44 -7.91 8.03
CA GLY A 14 -0.12 -8.88 7.00
C GLY A 14 -1.01 -8.80 5.76
N PHE A 15 -1.96 -7.85 5.68
CA PHE A 15 -2.65 -7.55 4.43
C PHE A 15 -1.67 -7.01 3.38
N TYR A 16 -1.85 -7.37 2.11
CA TYR A 16 -1.01 -6.88 1.02
C TYR A 16 -1.79 -6.66 -0.27
N LEU A 17 -1.26 -5.77 -1.10
CA LEU A 17 -1.73 -5.47 -2.45
C LEU A 17 -0.60 -5.71 -3.44
N ILE A 18 -0.85 -6.44 -4.52
CA ILE A 18 0.15 -6.70 -5.57
C ILE A 18 -0.10 -5.79 -6.77
N HIS A 19 0.97 -5.18 -7.27
CA HIS A 19 1.01 -4.37 -8.50
C HIS A 19 1.92 -5.02 -9.55
N GLY A 20 1.66 -4.68 -10.81
CA GLY A 20 2.54 -5.00 -11.94
C GLY A 20 2.46 -6.43 -12.44
N MET A 21 1.45 -7.17 -12.02
CA MET A 21 1.23 -8.56 -12.42
C MET A 21 -0.27 -8.70 -12.71
N ASP A 22 -0.63 -8.74 -13.99
CA ASP A 22 -2.03 -8.81 -14.39
C ASP A 22 -2.59 -10.23 -14.16
N ALA A 23 -3.90 -10.34 -13.94
CA ALA A 23 -4.55 -11.60 -13.59
C ALA A 23 -4.31 -12.75 -14.59
N TYR A 24 -4.06 -12.42 -15.87
CA TYR A 24 -3.75 -13.42 -16.90
C TYR A 24 -2.30 -13.92 -16.77
N THR A 25 -1.34 -13.04 -16.51
CA THR A 25 0.06 -13.41 -16.22
C THR A 25 0.18 -14.27 -14.95
N TRP A 26 -0.65 -14.03 -13.93
CA TRP A 26 -0.78 -14.93 -12.77
C TRP A 26 -1.26 -16.33 -13.13
N THR A 27 -2.30 -16.39 -13.98
CA THR A 27 -2.93 -17.66 -14.39
C THR A 27 -1.96 -18.56 -15.17
N LEU A 28 -1.04 -17.96 -15.94
CA LEU A 28 -0.01 -18.68 -16.70
C LEU A 28 1.20 -19.10 -15.87
N SER A 29 1.52 -18.39 -14.79
CA SER A 29 2.69 -18.62 -13.94
C SER A 29 2.41 -19.54 -12.75
N THR A 30 1.15 -19.86 -12.49
CA THR A 30 0.73 -20.81 -11.46
C THR A 30 0.44 -22.17 -12.08
N ASP A 31 0.88 -23.26 -11.44
CA ASP A 31 0.46 -24.62 -11.81
C ASP A 31 -1.08 -24.67 -11.93
N LEU A 32 -1.62 -25.51 -12.81
CA LEU A 32 -3.09 -25.66 -12.99
C LEU A 32 -3.86 -25.90 -11.67
N GLN A 33 -3.19 -26.40 -10.63
CA GLN A 33 -3.72 -26.61 -9.28
C GLN A 33 -3.82 -25.30 -8.44
N ASN A 34 -3.06 -24.26 -8.80
CA ASN A 34 -2.90 -23.01 -8.05
C ASN A 34 -3.48 -21.78 -8.77
N VAL A 35 -4.17 -21.99 -9.89
CA VAL A 35 -4.83 -20.91 -10.63
C VAL A 35 -5.85 -20.21 -9.73
N GLY A 36 -5.68 -18.90 -9.54
CA GLY A 36 -6.56 -18.07 -8.70
C GLY A 36 -6.23 -18.11 -7.20
N ILE A 37 -5.16 -18.79 -6.77
CA ILE A 37 -4.67 -18.73 -5.40
C ILE A 37 -3.81 -17.50 -5.22
N ILE A 38 -4.20 -16.62 -4.30
CA ILE A 38 -3.38 -15.47 -3.89
C ILE A 38 -2.16 -16.02 -3.12
N PRO A 39 -0.92 -15.75 -3.53
CA PRO A 39 0.24 -16.35 -2.89
C PRO A 39 0.43 -15.82 -1.48
N SER A 40 0.97 -16.68 -0.62
CA SER A 40 1.26 -16.31 0.76
C SER A 40 2.26 -15.14 0.85
N PHE A 41 2.17 -14.39 1.93
CA PHE A 41 3.13 -13.32 2.23
C PHE A 41 4.58 -13.85 2.32
N GLU A 42 4.77 -15.06 2.84
CA GLU A 42 6.08 -15.72 2.93
C GLU A 42 6.66 -16.08 1.55
N SER A 43 5.82 -16.56 0.65
CA SER A 43 6.21 -16.82 -0.74
C SER A 43 6.65 -15.51 -1.43
N LEU A 44 5.95 -14.41 -1.18
CA LEU A 44 6.30 -13.09 -1.72
C LEU A 44 7.60 -12.53 -1.12
N MET A 45 7.90 -12.83 0.16
CA MET A 45 9.18 -12.45 0.79
C MET A 45 10.39 -13.14 0.15
N SER A 46 10.18 -14.30 -0.50
CA SER A 46 11.24 -15.07 -1.15
C SER A 46 11.51 -14.62 -2.59
N VAL A 47 10.75 -13.64 -3.11
CA VAL A 47 10.93 -13.12 -4.47
C VAL A 47 12.12 -12.17 -4.49
N GLU A 48 13.14 -12.51 -5.28
CA GLU A 48 14.29 -11.62 -5.50
C GLU A 48 13.86 -10.38 -6.27
N PRO A 49 14.18 -9.17 -5.77
CA PRO A 49 13.93 -7.94 -6.51
C PRO A 49 14.83 -7.90 -7.75
N SER A 50 14.22 -7.72 -8.91
CA SER A 50 14.92 -7.42 -10.17
C SER A 50 14.47 -6.07 -10.70
N ASP A 51 15.39 -5.35 -11.34
CA ASP A 51 15.11 -4.09 -12.01
C ASP A 51 14.16 -4.25 -13.20
N ASP A 52 14.15 -5.43 -13.81
CA ASP A 52 13.24 -5.76 -14.93
C ASP A 52 11.86 -6.25 -14.45
N SER A 53 11.70 -6.55 -13.15
CA SER A 53 10.45 -7.04 -12.59
C SER A 53 9.50 -5.88 -12.27
N SER A 54 8.33 -5.88 -12.90
CA SER A 54 7.24 -4.94 -12.60
C SER A 54 6.53 -5.23 -11.27
N ILE A 55 6.82 -6.37 -10.63
CA ILE A 55 6.14 -6.78 -9.39
C ILE A 55 6.52 -5.83 -8.25
N VAL A 56 5.49 -5.30 -7.59
CA VAL A 56 5.58 -4.54 -6.35
C VAL A 56 4.47 -5.03 -5.43
N VAL A 57 4.79 -5.35 -4.19
CA VAL A 57 3.81 -5.74 -3.17
C VAL A 57 3.78 -4.65 -2.11
N VAL A 58 2.63 -4.02 -1.90
CA VAL A 58 2.44 -3.03 -0.82
C VAL A 58 1.81 -3.74 0.37
N ALA A 59 2.52 -3.78 1.49
CA ALA A 59 2.10 -4.47 2.71
C ALA A 59 1.60 -3.50 3.78
N VAL A 60 0.58 -3.92 4.52
CA VAL A 60 0.08 -3.25 5.71
C VAL A 60 0.36 -4.15 6.91
N ASP A 61 1.30 -3.73 7.75
CA ASP A 61 1.68 -4.48 8.96
C ASP A 61 2.22 -3.50 10.01
N LYS A 62 1.38 -3.16 10.99
CA LYS A 62 1.72 -2.20 12.06
C LYS A 62 2.89 -2.68 12.91
N SER A 63 3.09 -3.99 13.02
CA SER A 63 4.16 -4.57 13.83
C SER A 63 5.54 -4.40 13.17
N ARG A 64 5.58 -4.44 11.83
CA ARG A 64 6.81 -4.39 11.02
C ARG A 64 7.01 -3.08 10.26
N ASP A 65 6.05 -2.16 10.30
CA ASP A 65 6.10 -0.87 9.61
C ASP A 65 6.23 0.30 10.60
N PRO A 66 7.46 0.78 10.87
CA PRO A 66 7.68 1.92 11.75
C PRO A 66 7.08 3.22 11.20
N GLY A 67 7.01 3.39 9.87
CA GLY A 67 6.45 4.58 9.25
C GLY A 67 4.93 4.65 9.41
N LEU A 68 4.25 3.50 9.35
CA LEU A 68 2.82 3.41 9.64
C LEU A 68 2.53 3.70 11.12
N ARG A 69 3.34 3.17 12.03
CA ARG A 69 3.22 3.46 13.46
C ARG A 69 3.44 4.95 13.77
N GLU A 70 4.43 5.58 13.13
CA GLU A 70 4.65 7.03 13.24
C GLU A 70 3.42 7.82 12.78
N LEU A 71 2.83 7.43 11.64
CA LEU A 71 1.62 8.06 11.12
C LEU A 71 0.44 7.96 12.10
N GLN A 72 0.24 6.78 12.68
CA GLN A 72 -0.82 6.52 13.68
C GLN A 72 -0.58 7.33 14.96
N ASN A 73 0.65 7.40 15.45
CA ASN A 73 1.00 8.22 16.62
C ASN A 73 0.73 9.71 16.35
N ARG A 74 1.03 10.18 15.14
CA ARG A 74 0.74 11.55 14.72
C ARG A 74 -0.77 11.83 14.72
N VAL A 75 -1.57 10.91 14.17
CA VAL A 75 -3.04 11.01 14.22
C VAL A 75 -3.54 11.06 15.67
N ALA A 76 -3.09 10.16 16.53
CA ALA A 76 -3.47 10.14 17.95
C ALA A 76 -3.14 11.46 18.64
N SER A 77 -1.96 12.05 18.38
CA SER A 77 -1.55 13.33 18.96
C SER A 77 -2.41 14.53 18.53
N LEU A 78 -2.97 14.49 17.32
CA LEU A 78 -3.80 15.57 16.76
C LEU A 78 -5.29 15.41 17.09
N SER A 79 -5.73 14.17 17.33
CA SER A 79 -7.14 13.80 17.45
C SER A 79 -7.90 14.54 18.57
N ASN A 80 -7.21 14.95 19.62
CA ASN A 80 -7.80 15.73 20.73
C ASN A 80 -8.38 17.08 20.28
N ASN A 81 -7.93 17.61 19.13
CA ASN A 81 -8.39 18.90 18.61
C ASN A 81 -9.54 18.76 17.61
N TRP A 82 -9.96 17.53 17.26
CA TRP A 82 -10.98 17.31 16.25
C TRP A 82 -12.37 17.39 16.86
N ILE A 83 -13.12 18.42 16.46
CA ILE A 83 -14.40 18.77 17.12
C ILE A 83 -15.55 17.97 16.53
N THR A 84 -15.49 17.67 15.23
CA THR A 84 -16.58 17.01 14.50
C THR A 84 -16.02 15.88 13.64
N THR A 85 -16.87 14.93 13.26
CA THR A 85 -16.50 13.86 12.31
C THR A 85 -16.01 14.42 10.97
N LYS A 86 -16.57 15.53 10.52
CA LYS A 86 -16.12 16.21 9.30
C LYS A 86 -14.71 16.74 9.47
N ASP A 87 -14.44 17.46 10.55
CA ASP A 87 -13.10 17.98 10.86
C ASP A 87 -12.07 16.84 10.98
N ALA A 88 -12.40 15.77 11.69
CA ALA A 88 -11.55 14.57 11.76
C ALA A 88 -11.26 13.98 10.37
N THR A 89 -12.27 13.91 9.50
CA THR A 89 -12.12 13.38 8.14
C THR A 89 -11.24 14.29 7.28
N ASP A 90 -11.45 15.61 7.33
CA ASP A 90 -10.69 16.59 6.57
C ASP A 90 -9.21 16.61 7.00
N GLN A 91 -8.95 16.56 8.31
CA GLN A 91 -7.61 16.51 8.88
C GLN A 91 -6.88 15.21 8.53
N LEU A 92 -7.58 14.07 8.63
CA LEU A 92 -7.02 12.78 8.25
C LEU A 92 -6.72 12.71 6.73
N ALA A 93 -7.64 13.22 5.90
CA ALA A 93 -7.45 13.31 4.46
C ALA A 93 -6.24 14.15 4.10
N SER A 94 -6.07 15.31 4.75
CA SER A 94 -4.89 16.16 4.56
C SER A 94 -3.60 15.44 4.95
N LEU A 95 -3.58 14.77 6.10
CA LEU A 95 -2.41 14.03 6.59
C LEU A 95 -2.02 12.86 5.66
N ILE A 96 -2.99 12.06 5.21
CA ILE A 96 -2.78 10.97 4.24
C ILE A 96 -2.33 11.53 2.89
N CYS A 97 -2.97 12.58 2.40
CA CYS A 97 -2.63 13.22 1.13
C CYS A 97 -1.17 13.71 1.15
N ASN A 98 -0.77 14.43 2.20
CA ASN A 98 0.60 14.92 2.37
C ASN A 98 1.62 13.79 2.52
N ARG A 99 1.26 12.67 3.18
CA ARG A 99 2.13 11.49 3.27
C ARG A 99 2.36 10.82 1.92
N MET A 100 1.36 10.85 1.03
CA MET A 100 1.34 10.08 -0.21
C MET A 100 1.51 10.95 -1.47
N GLY A 101 2.38 11.96 -1.41
CA GLY A 101 2.75 12.79 -2.57
C GLY A 101 1.90 14.04 -2.81
N GLY A 102 1.03 14.40 -1.88
CA GLY A 102 0.23 15.62 -1.92
C GLY A 102 -0.90 15.60 -2.96
N GLY A 103 -1.57 16.74 -3.13
CA GLY A 103 -2.73 16.89 -4.03
C GLY A 103 -2.43 17.52 -5.39
N SER A 104 -1.17 17.87 -5.68
CA SER A 104 -0.82 18.67 -6.86
C SER A 104 -0.56 17.85 -8.13
N LEU A 105 -0.63 16.52 -8.06
CA LEU A 105 -0.30 15.63 -9.18
C LEU A 105 -1.58 15.18 -9.89
N THR A 106 -1.56 15.19 -11.23
CA THR A 106 -2.58 14.47 -12.02
C THR A 106 -2.44 12.96 -11.81
N GLU A 107 -3.47 12.19 -12.14
CA GLU A 107 -3.44 10.74 -11.97
C GLU A 107 -2.32 10.08 -12.80
N GLU A 108 -2.10 10.53 -14.04
CA GLU A 108 -1.02 10.00 -14.87
C GLU A 108 0.36 10.27 -14.26
N ASN A 109 0.57 11.50 -13.77
CA ASN A 109 1.81 11.89 -13.10
C ASN A 109 2.02 11.11 -11.80
N LEU A 110 0.95 10.85 -11.05
CA LEU A 110 1.00 10.06 -9.83
C LEU A 110 1.46 8.63 -10.10
N VAL A 111 0.98 7.99 -11.17
CA VAL A 111 1.40 6.64 -11.59
C VAL A 111 2.87 6.61 -11.99
N ILE A 112 3.35 7.61 -12.74
CA ILE A 112 4.76 7.70 -13.14
C ILE A 112 5.66 7.83 -11.89
N ARG A 113 5.36 8.80 -11.03
CA ARG A 113 6.11 9.03 -9.77
C ARG A 113 6.05 7.83 -8.84
N TRP A 114 4.91 7.17 -8.74
CA TRP A 114 4.74 5.94 -8.00
C TRP A 114 5.71 4.86 -8.47
N LYS A 115 5.81 4.61 -9.78
CA LYS A 115 6.73 3.62 -10.35
C LYS A 115 8.19 3.97 -10.07
N GLU A 116 8.60 5.23 -10.25
CA GLU A 116 9.95 5.71 -9.92
C GLU A 116 10.28 5.47 -8.45
N CYS A 117 9.40 5.90 -7.53
CA CYS A 117 9.64 5.78 -6.10
C CYS A 117 9.66 4.33 -5.63
N THR A 118 8.78 3.48 -6.14
CA THR A 118 8.74 2.06 -5.76
C THR A 118 9.95 1.30 -6.27
N GLN A 119 10.48 1.64 -7.45
CA GLN A 119 11.71 1.04 -7.95
C GLN A 119 12.89 1.37 -7.03
N LEU A 120 13.04 2.63 -6.63
CA LEU A 120 14.08 3.04 -5.68
C LEU A 120 13.92 2.34 -4.33
N LEU A 121 12.69 2.26 -3.80
CA LEU A 121 12.43 1.57 -2.53
C LEU A 121 12.73 0.07 -2.61
N LYS A 122 12.40 -0.59 -3.72
CA LYS A 122 12.75 -1.99 -3.96
C LYS A 122 14.26 -2.21 -3.88
N SER A 123 15.04 -1.35 -4.53
CA SER A 123 16.51 -1.40 -4.49
C SER A 123 17.05 -1.12 -3.09
N CYS A 124 16.49 -0.14 -2.35
CA CYS A 124 16.95 0.16 -0.99
C CYS A 124 16.64 -0.98 -0.01
N LEU A 125 15.43 -1.53 -0.07
CA LEU A 125 14.97 -2.56 0.86
C LEU A 125 15.39 -3.97 0.45
N HIS A 126 15.93 -4.15 -0.77
CA HIS A 126 16.24 -5.45 -1.36
C HIS A 126 15.03 -6.41 -1.28
N SER A 127 13.84 -5.89 -1.59
CA SER A 127 12.58 -6.61 -1.46
C SER A 127 11.54 -6.08 -2.45
N VAL A 128 10.71 -6.97 -3.01
CA VAL A 128 9.51 -6.56 -3.76
C VAL A 128 8.39 -6.09 -2.83
N ILE A 129 8.47 -6.39 -1.53
CA ILE A 129 7.52 -5.98 -0.51
C ILE A 129 7.92 -4.64 0.09
N LEU A 130 7.04 -3.65 -0.08
CA LEU A 130 7.16 -2.29 0.40
C LEU A 130 6.14 -2.05 1.52
N PRO A 131 6.57 -1.70 2.75
CA PRO A 131 5.65 -1.27 3.79
C PRO A 131 4.90 -0.01 3.36
N ILE A 132 3.57 0.02 3.54
CA ILE A 132 2.74 1.15 3.12
C ILE A 132 3.18 2.48 3.76
N GLY A 133 3.66 2.42 5.00
CA GLY A 133 4.20 3.53 5.73
C GLY A 133 5.50 4.07 5.14
N SER A 134 6.26 3.29 4.37
CA SER A 134 7.48 3.75 3.70
C SER A 134 7.24 4.46 2.37
N LEU A 135 6.02 4.46 1.85
CA LEU A 135 5.70 5.04 0.55
C LEU A 135 5.68 6.58 0.62
N PRO A 136 6.55 7.30 -0.12
CA PRO A 136 6.51 8.76 -0.19
C PRO A 136 5.42 9.26 -1.15
N ILE A 137 5.08 8.46 -2.16
CA ILE A 137 4.05 8.70 -3.16
C ILE A 137 3.13 7.48 -3.12
N GLY A 138 1.82 7.67 -3.20
CA GLY A 138 0.87 6.55 -3.22
C GLY A 138 -0.34 6.82 -4.10
N LEU A 139 -0.76 5.78 -4.82
CA LEU A 139 -2.00 5.75 -5.62
C LEU A 139 -3.25 5.90 -4.73
N CYS A 140 -4.40 6.15 -5.36
CA CYS A 140 -5.69 6.26 -4.68
C CYS A 140 -6.00 5.05 -3.78
N VAL A 141 -5.67 3.84 -4.22
CA VAL A 141 -5.87 2.62 -3.43
C VAL A 141 -5.05 2.60 -2.14
N HIS A 142 -3.80 3.09 -2.15
CA HIS A 142 -2.98 3.17 -0.93
C HIS A 142 -3.52 4.20 0.05
N ARG A 143 -3.99 5.35 -0.47
CA ARG A 143 -4.64 6.37 0.34
C ARG A 143 -5.90 5.82 1.00
N ALA A 144 -6.72 5.09 0.25
CA ALA A 144 -7.93 4.44 0.77
C ALA A 144 -7.61 3.37 1.83
N LEU A 145 -6.53 2.59 1.65
CA LEU A 145 -6.08 1.63 2.66
C LEU A 145 -5.70 2.33 3.97
N LEU A 146 -5.00 3.47 3.93
CA LEU A 146 -4.65 4.20 5.16
C LEU A 146 -5.86 4.70 5.96
N PHE A 147 -7.02 4.90 5.33
CA PHE A 147 -8.26 5.22 6.07
C PHE A 147 -8.85 4.01 6.82
N LYS A 148 -8.42 2.78 6.50
CA LYS A 148 -8.94 1.54 7.09
C LYS A 148 -8.04 0.94 8.19
N VAL A 149 -6.90 1.58 8.46
CA VAL A 149 -5.79 1.03 9.28
C VAL A 149 -5.71 1.70 10.64
#